data_AF-A0A1X1Z0Q0-F1
#
_entry.id   AF-A0A1X1Z0Q0-F1
#
_cell.length_a   1.000
_cell.length_b   1.000
_cell.length_c   1.000
_cell.angle_alpha   90.00
_cell.angle_beta   90.00
_cell.angle_gamma   90.00
#
_symmetry.space_group_name_H-M   'P 1'
#
loop_
_entity.id
_entity.type
_entity.pdbx_description
1 polymer ?
#
loop_
_entity_poly.entity_id
_entity_poly.type
_entity_poly.pdbx_seq_one_letter_code
_entity_poly.pdbx_strand_id
1 'polypeptide(L)'
;MTVTADRHTAATEFAVEDLTTGIFASGYGQVGDGRSFSFHIEHRSLVVEIYRPRLNGPVPQAEDVVARAVRSLVDLDLTDERSLTAAVRDSVAHAVSVHR
;
A
#
# COMPACT_ATOMS: atom_id res chain seq x y z
N MET A 1 29.59 -21.02 -15.98
CA MET A 1 29.29 -20.55 -14.61
C MET A 1 27.95 -19.86 -14.65
N THR A 2 26.90 -20.55 -14.21
CA THR A 2 25.55 -20.00 -14.17
C THR A 2 25.34 -19.45 -12.77
N VAL A 3 25.35 -18.13 -12.63
CA VAL A 3 24.94 -17.49 -11.37
C VAL A 3 23.41 -17.46 -11.41
N THR A 4 22.78 -18.52 -10.90
CA THR A 4 21.44 -18.38 -10.34
C THR A 4 21.58 -17.42 -9.17
N ALA A 5 21.23 -16.16 -9.40
CA ALA A 5 20.86 -15.28 -8.31
C ALA A 5 19.65 -15.95 -7.66
N ASP A 6 19.92 -16.73 -6.62
CA ASP A 6 18.98 -16.92 -5.54
C ASP A 6 18.58 -15.52 -5.12
N ARG A 7 17.49 -15.01 -5.72
CA ARG A 7 16.79 -13.85 -5.19
C ARG A 7 16.22 -14.36 -3.90
N HIS A 8 17.10 -14.34 -2.90
CA HIS A 8 16.77 -14.32 -1.51
C HIS A 8 15.55 -13.40 -1.46
N THR A 9 14.41 -14.02 -1.23
CA THR A 9 13.19 -13.32 -0.91
C THR A 9 13.49 -12.76 0.47
N ALA A 10 14.36 -11.74 0.52
CA ALA A 10 14.37 -10.82 1.62
C ALA A 10 12.95 -10.31 1.61
N ALA A 11 12.13 -10.85 2.51
CA ALA A 11 10.83 -10.31 2.80
C ALA A 11 11.10 -8.81 3.00
N THR A 12 10.81 -8.04 1.96
CA THR A 12 11.08 -6.61 2.01
C THR A 12 10.21 -6.13 3.15
N GLU A 13 10.72 -5.38 4.10
CA GLU A 13 9.83 -4.89 5.15
C GLU A 13 8.80 -3.93 4.53
N PHE A 14 7.70 -3.68 5.22
CA PHE A 14 6.75 -2.65 4.78
C PHE A 14 7.52 -1.36 4.41
N ALA A 15 7.29 -0.85 3.21
CA ALA A 15 7.99 0.32 2.70
C ALA A 15 7.04 1.20 1.90
N VAL A 16 7.07 2.51 2.16
CA VAL A 16 6.43 3.54 1.33
C VAL A 16 7.47 4.03 0.33
N GLU A 17 7.17 3.94 -0.96
CA GLU A 17 8.09 4.32 -2.05
C GLU A 17 7.87 5.77 -2.49
N ASP A 18 6.61 6.19 -2.57
CA ASP A 18 6.22 7.56 -2.90
C ASP A 18 5.07 7.99 -1.99
N LEU A 19 5.12 9.24 -1.55
CA LEU A 19 4.14 9.81 -0.63
C LEU A 19 4.00 11.32 -0.88
N THR A 20 2.77 11.74 -1.06
CA THR A 20 2.34 13.14 -1.03
C THR A 20 1.47 13.35 0.20
N THR A 21 1.73 14.41 0.98
CA THR A 21 0.96 14.79 2.18
C THR A 21 -0.18 15.76 1.85
N GLY A 22 -1.04 16.03 2.85
CA GLY A 22 -2.13 17.01 2.78
C GLY A 22 -3.51 16.40 2.53
N ILE A 23 -4.51 17.25 2.25
CA ILE A 23 -5.92 16.85 2.11
C ILE A 23 -6.18 15.91 0.91
N PHE A 24 -5.24 15.86 -0.03
CA PHE A 24 -5.24 14.94 -1.17
C PHE A 24 -4.07 13.96 -1.09
N ALA A 25 -3.66 13.59 0.13
CA ALA A 25 -2.54 12.69 0.33
C ALA A 25 -2.72 11.39 -0.46
N SER A 26 -1.63 10.90 -1.03
CA SER A 26 -1.61 9.69 -1.84
C SER A 26 -0.20 9.14 -1.93
N GLY A 27 -0.09 7.87 -2.32
CA GLY A 27 1.20 7.24 -2.52
C GLY A 27 1.09 5.75 -2.76
N TYR A 28 2.23 5.09 -2.81
CA TYR A 28 2.32 3.65 -3.03
C TYR A 28 3.57 3.06 -2.37
N GLY A 29 3.60 1.73 -2.28
CA GLY A 29 4.71 1.02 -1.67
C GLY A 29 4.57 -0.50 -1.71
N GLN A 30 5.36 -1.18 -0.88
CA GLN A 30 5.40 -2.63 -0.76
C GLN A 30 4.91 -3.08 0.62
N VAL A 31 4.08 -4.13 0.64
CA VAL A 31 3.62 -4.79 1.88
C VAL A 31 4.73 -5.66 2.47
N GLY A 32 5.53 -6.28 1.59
CA GLY A 32 6.72 -7.03 1.96
C GLY A 32 6.75 -8.51 1.61
N ASP A 33 5.59 -9.06 1.26
CA ASP A 33 5.41 -10.42 0.75
C ASP A 33 5.38 -10.49 -0.79
N GLY A 34 5.91 -9.46 -1.45
CA GLY A 34 5.90 -9.30 -2.90
C GLY A 34 4.62 -8.68 -3.46
N ARG A 35 3.68 -8.25 -2.59
CA ARG A 35 2.54 -7.41 -2.95
C ARG A 35 2.88 -5.94 -2.80
N SER A 36 2.39 -5.14 -3.72
CA SER A 36 2.36 -3.69 -3.62
C SER A 36 1.02 -3.20 -3.07
N PHE A 37 1.01 -1.98 -2.56
CA PHE A 37 -0.20 -1.27 -2.19
C PHE A 37 -0.19 0.15 -2.75
N SER A 38 -1.38 0.74 -2.86
CA SER A 38 -1.55 2.18 -2.99
C SER A 38 -2.40 2.71 -1.84
N PHE A 39 -2.29 4.01 -1.58
CA PHE A 39 -3.22 4.70 -0.72
C PHE A 39 -3.57 6.07 -1.29
N HIS A 40 -4.76 6.55 -0.94
CA HIS A 40 -5.21 7.89 -1.29
C HIS A 40 -6.30 8.36 -0.34
N ILE A 41 -6.52 9.68 -0.32
CA ILE A 41 -7.66 10.28 0.37
C ILE A 41 -8.86 10.33 -0.56
N GLU A 42 -9.95 9.69 -0.15
CA GLU A 42 -11.25 9.72 -0.84
C GLU A 42 -12.35 9.98 0.18
N HIS A 43 -13.26 10.91 -0.10
CA HIS A 43 -14.44 11.18 0.74
C HIS A 43 -14.13 11.28 2.26
N ARG A 44 -13.06 12.00 2.62
CA ARG A 44 -12.58 12.15 4.02
C ARG A 44 -12.17 10.84 4.71
N SER A 45 -11.71 9.87 3.91
CA SER A 45 -11.19 8.59 4.38
C SER A 45 -9.84 8.30 3.73
N LEU A 46 -8.96 7.64 4.48
CA LEU A 46 -7.76 7.01 3.94
C LEU A 46 -8.18 5.66 3.37
N VAL A 47 -8.05 5.52 2.05
CA VAL A 47 -8.28 4.26 1.34
C VAL A 47 -6.92 3.62 1.06
N VAL A 48 -6.77 2.35 1.42
CA VAL A 48 -5.60 1.53 1.10
C VAL A 48 -6.06 0.34 0.27
N GLU A 49 -5.41 0.11 -0.86
CA GLU A 49 -5.65 -1.02 -1.75
C GLU A 49 -4.38 -1.85 -1.88
N ILE A 50 -4.49 -3.15 -1.60
CA ILE A 50 -3.39 -4.10 -1.75
C ILE A 50 -3.62 -4.92 -3.01
N TYR A 51 -2.63 -4.97 -3.87
CA TYR A 51 -2.71 -5.65 -5.15
C TYR A 51 -2.19 -7.09 -5.09
N ARG A 52 -2.67 -7.94 -6.00
CA ARG A 52 -2.11 -9.28 -6.20
C ARG A 52 -0.64 -9.19 -6.58
N PRO A 53 0.19 -10.16 -6.17
CA PRO A 53 1.57 -10.22 -6.62
C PRO A 53 1.61 -10.47 -8.14
N ARG A 54 2.69 -10.02 -8.79
CA ARG A 54 2.96 -10.24 -10.23
C ARG A 54 1.87 -9.66 -11.15
N LEU A 55 1.69 -8.35 -11.08
CA LEU A 55 0.79 -7.62 -11.97
C LEU A 55 1.16 -7.81 -13.45
N ASN A 56 0.15 -7.96 -14.31
CA ASN A 56 0.31 -8.24 -15.75
C ASN A 56 0.42 -6.96 -16.62
N GLY A 57 0.71 -5.81 -16.02
CA GLY A 57 0.80 -4.53 -16.71
C GLY A 57 1.38 -3.43 -15.82
N PRO A 58 1.71 -2.26 -16.41
CA PRO A 58 2.33 -1.15 -15.67
C PRO A 58 1.36 -0.46 -14.70
N VAL A 59 0.06 -0.58 -14.94
CA VAL A 59 -0.98 0.08 -14.13
C VAL A 59 -1.90 -1.00 -13.55
N PRO A 60 -1.93 -1.18 -12.21
CA PRO A 60 -2.88 -2.06 -11.55
C PRO A 60 -4.32 -1.65 -11.89
N GLN A 61 -5.17 -2.62 -12.18
CA GLN A 61 -6.60 -2.43 -12.40
C GLN A 61 -7.38 -2.73 -11.10
N ALA A 62 -8.66 -2.33 -11.06
CA ALA A 62 -9.51 -2.59 -9.89
C ALA A 62 -9.66 -4.09 -9.59
N GLU A 63 -9.60 -4.96 -10.61
CA GLU A 63 -9.59 -6.42 -10.45
C GLU A 63 -8.29 -6.99 -9.87
N ASP A 64 -7.22 -6.21 -9.82
CA ASP A 64 -5.95 -6.63 -9.20
C ASP A 64 -5.98 -6.45 -7.67
N VAL A 65 -6.97 -5.76 -7.11
CA VAL A 65 -7.09 -5.53 -5.66
C VAL A 65 -7.53 -6.83 -4.97
N VAL A 66 -6.72 -7.31 -4.03
CA VAL A 66 -6.98 -8.54 -3.25
C VAL A 66 -7.37 -8.26 -1.80
N ALA A 67 -7.02 -7.09 -1.28
CA ALA A 67 -7.46 -6.62 0.04
C ALA A 67 -7.59 -5.09 0.05
N ARG A 68 -8.49 -4.59 0.89
CA ARG A 68 -8.77 -3.16 1.03
C ARG A 68 -8.94 -2.78 2.50
N ALA A 69 -8.46 -1.59 2.86
CA ALA A 69 -8.78 -0.93 4.12
C ALA A 69 -9.37 0.45 3.85
N VAL A 70 -10.30 0.87 4.70
CA VAL A 70 -10.84 2.24 4.70
C VAL A 70 -10.86 2.72 6.14
N ARG A 71 -10.15 3.82 6.41
CA ARG A 71 -10.04 4.42 7.76
C ARG A 71 -10.50 5.88 7.72
N SER A 72 -11.21 6.30 8.76
CA SER A 72 -11.50 7.73 8.99
C SER A 72 -10.22 8.56 9.13
N LEU A 73 -10.26 9.83 8.71
CA LEU A 73 -9.15 10.79 8.90
C LEU A 73 -9.20 11.51 10.25
N VAL A 74 -10.16 11.16 11.11
CA VAL A 74 -10.19 11.66 12.49
C VAL A 74 -8.91 11.22 13.21
N ASP A 75 -8.34 12.17 13.95
CA ASP A 75 -7.08 12.03 14.70
C ASP A 75 -5.85 11.70 13.85
N LEU A 76 -5.87 12.06 12.56
CA LEU A 76 -4.74 11.90 11.64
C LEU A 76 -4.21 13.28 11.22
N ASP A 77 -2.92 13.53 11.47
CA ASP A 77 -2.23 14.66 10.83
C ASP A 77 -1.83 14.24 9.41
N LEU A 78 -2.50 14.81 8.41
CA LEU A 78 -2.24 14.57 6.99
C LEU A 78 -1.01 15.31 6.47
N THR A 79 -0.57 16.35 7.19
CA THR A 79 0.56 17.19 6.77
C THR A 79 1.89 16.66 7.28
N ASP A 80 1.87 15.89 8.36
CA ASP A 80 3.03 15.15 8.85
C ASP A 80 3.18 13.80 8.12
N GLU A 81 4.30 13.65 7.40
CA GLU A 81 4.67 12.44 6.68
C GLU A 81 4.73 11.21 7.59
N ARG A 82 5.19 11.38 8.84
CA ARG A 82 5.35 10.27 9.79
C ARG A 82 4.01 9.75 10.28
N SER A 83 3.11 10.66 10.66
CA SER A 83 1.71 10.37 11.01
C SER A 83 1.00 9.63 9.88
N LEU A 84 1.10 10.13 8.63
CA LEU A 84 0.49 9.48 7.47
C LEU A 84 1.07 8.10 7.21
N THR A 85 2.40 7.96 7.23
CA THR A 85 3.09 6.67 7.04
C THR A 85 2.66 5.64 8.08
N ALA A 86 2.55 6.04 9.36
CA ALA A 86 2.09 5.15 10.42
C ALA A 86 0.66 4.67 10.18
N ALA A 87 -0.25 5.57 9.82
CA ALA A 87 -1.65 5.21 9.53
C ALA A 87 -1.79 4.31 8.29
N VAL A 88 -0.98 4.52 7.26
CA VAL A 88 -0.93 3.64 6.09
C VAL A 88 -0.43 2.26 6.50
N ARG A 89 0.63 2.16 7.30
CA ARG A 89 1.15 0.88 7.81
C ARG A 89 0.09 0.10 8.57
N ASP A 90 -0.61 0.76 9.49
CA ASP A 90 -1.68 0.13 10.28
C ASP A 90 -2.85 -0.30 9.38
N SER A 91 -3.20 0.53 8.39
CA SER A 91 -4.26 0.22 7.44
C SER A 91 -3.90 -0.97 6.54
N VAL A 92 -2.64 -1.10 6.11
CA VAL A 92 -2.14 -2.29 5.40
C VAL A 92 -2.25 -3.54 6.29
N ALA A 93 -1.88 -3.44 7.57
CA ALA A 93 -1.97 -4.55 8.52
C ALA A 93 -3.42 -4.99 8.80
N HIS A 94 -4.39 -4.07 8.71
CA HIS A 94 -5.82 -4.32 8.93
C HIS A 94 -6.65 -4.48 7.66
N ALA A 95 -6.03 -4.50 6.48
CA ALA A 95 -6.75 -4.65 5.22
C ALA A 95 -7.47 -6.01 5.16
N VAL A 96 -8.75 -5.95 4.77
CA VAL A 96 -9.61 -7.14 4.67
C VAL A 96 -9.62 -7.62 3.24
N SER A 97 -9.58 -8.94 3.03
CA SER A 97 -9.65 -9.52 1.69
C SER A 97 -10.95 -9.10 1.01
N VAL A 98 -10.84 -8.64 -0.24
CA VAL A 98 -12.00 -8.40 -1.08
C VAL A 98 -12.28 -9.69 -1.85
N HIS A 99 -13.14 -10.54 -1.28
CA HIS A 99 -13.66 -11.68 -2.02
C HIS A 99 -14.50 -11.17 -3.20
N ARG A 100 -14.13 -11.59 -4.41
CA ARG A 100 -14.97 -11.49 -5.60
C ARG A 100 -15.49 -12.88 -5.96
#